data_AF-A0A2E7CCX6-F1
#
_entry.id   AF-A0A2E7CCX6-F1
#
_cell.length_a   1.000
_cell.length_b   1.000
_cell.length_c   1.000
_cell.angle_alpha   90.00
_cell.angle_beta   90.00
_cell.angle_gamma   90.00
#
_symmetry.space_group_name_H-M   'P 1'
#
loop_
_entity.id
_entity.type
_entity.pdbx_description
1 polymer ?
#
loop_
_entity_poly.entity_id
_entity_poly.type
_entity_poly.pdbx_seq_one_letter_code
_entity_poly.pdbx_strand_id
1 'polypeptide(L)'
;MNISYNRDQLSKMKIPQLKELCIGFNLKKSGKKDILIDRIIQHTSQKHIEKPTPEPTVDLEFENKIWPAYSAWFSKTNYKIYKQTQPFKWELVSRSEIQETFNKYDYSKSPLRNDSLVPVPTTRTEQFIEMFFECIGGEWDEPQNDDGEWTESDQNEFIAHMKAVA
;
A
#
# COMPACT_ATOMS: atom_id res chain seq x y z
N MET A 1 -6.13 21.85 -0.40
CA MET A 1 -7.40 22.50 0.00
C MET A 1 -8.56 21.62 -0.46
N ASN A 2 -9.34 21.03 0.47
CA ASN A 2 -10.55 20.27 0.12
C ASN A 2 -11.74 21.23 0.01
N ILE A 3 -12.12 21.60 -1.21
CA ILE A 3 -13.27 22.47 -1.46
C ILE A 3 -14.50 21.58 -1.70
N SER A 4 -15.47 21.65 -0.80
CA SER A 4 -16.80 21.08 -1.00
C SER A 4 -17.68 22.11 -1.72
N TYR A 5 -18.36 21.71 -2.80
CA TYR A 5 -19.23 22.60 -3.59
C TYR A 5 -20.69 22.20 -3.39
N ASN A 6 -21.54 23.15 -2.99
CA ASN A 6 -22.98 22.94 -2.87
C ASN A 6 -23.72 23.27 -4.17
N ARG A 7 -24.90 22.68 -4.38
CA ARG A 7 -25.74 22.86 -5.60
C ARG A 7 -25.98 24.33 -5.93
N ASP A 8 -26.30 25.13 -4.93
CA ASP A 8 -26.54 26.57 -5.09
C ASP A 8 -25.31 27.33 -5.62
N GLN A 9 -24.10 26.93 -5.23
CA GLN A 9 -22.87 27.56 -5.71
C GLN A 9 -22.60 27.21 -7.18
N LEU A 10 -22.77 25.93 -7.53
CA LEU A 10 -22.56 25.45 -8.90
C LEU A 10 -23.64 25.96 -9.86
N SER A 11 -24.86 26.18 -9.38
CA SER A 11 -25.95 26.78 -10.18
C SER A 11 -25.65 28.22 -10.61
N LYS A 12 -24.87 28.96 -9.83
CA LYS A 12 -24.45 30.35 -10.12
C LYS A 12 -23.27 30.42 -11.09
N MET A 13 -22.54 29.31 -11.31
CA MET A 13 -21.41 29.27 -12.24
C MET A 13 -21.86 29.18 -13.70
N LYS A 14 -21.03 29.69 -14.60
CA LYS A 14 -21.24 29.56 -16.05
C LYS A 14 -20.83 28.16 -16.52
N ILE A 15 -21.47 27.68 -17.59
CA ILE A 15 -21.17 26.34 -18.17
C ILE A 15 -19.68 26.12 -18.46
N PRO A 16 -18.89 27.10 -18.95
CA PRO A 16 -17.45 26.93 -19.14
C PRO A 16 -16.72 26.60 -17.84
N GLN A 17 -17.05 27.28 -16.74
CA GLN A 17 -16.44 27.05 -15.42
C GLN A 17 -16.80 25.67 -14.87
N LEU A 18 -18.04 25.22 -15.07
CA LEU A 18 -18.47 23.86 -14.70
C LEU A 18 -17.73 22.79 -15.50
N LYS A 19 -17.42 23.06 -16.78
CA LYS A 19 -16.62 22.15 -17.61
C LYS A 19 -15.15 22.11 -17.16
N GLU A 20 -14.57 23.25 -16.79
CA GLU A 20 -13.21 23.31 -16.21
C GLU A 20 -13.12 22.53 -14.91
N LEU A 21 -14.12 22.68 -14.02
CA LEU A 21 -14.21 21.87 -12.80
C LEU A 21 -14.33 20.38 -13.11
N CYS A 22 -15.16 19.99 -14.09
CA CYS A 22 -15.23 18.60 -14.53
C CYS A 22 -13.87 18.09 -15.04
N ILE A 23 -13.13 18.90 -15.82
CA ILE A 23 -11.79 18.52 -16.31
C ILE A 23 -10.81 18.37 -15.14
N GLY A 24 -10.82 19.31 -14.19
CA GLY A 24 -10.00 19.25 -12.98
C GLY A 24 -10.30 18.06 -12.09
N PHE A 25 -11.54 17.55 -12.11
CA PHE A 25 -11.96 16.33 -11.41
C PHE A 25 -11.92 15.06 -12.28
N ASN A 26 -11.36 15.12 -13.48
CA ASN A 26 -11.34 14.00 -14.44
C ASN A 26 -12.73 13.41 -14.76
N LEU A 27 -13.77 14.26 -14.76
CA LEU A 27 -15.16 13.92 -15.06
C LEU A 27 -15.51 14.24 -16.52
N LYS A 28 -16.52 13.54 -17.06
CA LYS A 28 -17.04 13.82 -18.41
C LYS A 28 -17.61 15.24 -18.50
N LYS A 29 -17.12 16.03 -19.46
CA LYS A 29 -17.57 17.41 -19.75
C LYS A 29 -18.81 17.51 -20.66
N SER A 30 -19.40 16.38 -21.05
CA SER A 30 -20.56 16.32 -21.95
C SER A 30 -21.88 16.33 -21.19
N GLY A 31 -22.78 17.26 -21.52
CA GLY A 31 -24.14 17.33 -20.97
C GLY A 31 -24.66 18.75 -20.79
N LYS A 32 -25.92 18.84 -20.34
CA LYS A 32 -26.58 20.09 -19.94
C LYS A 32 -26.04 20.57 -18.59
N LYS A 33 -26.28 21.84 -18.25
CA LYS A 33 -25.79 22.48 -17.03
C LYS A 33 -26.12 21.67 -15.77
N ASP A 34 -27.36 21.22 -15.62
CA ASP A 34 -27.78 20.43 -14.45
C ASP A 34 -27.05 19.09 -14.34
N ILE A 35 -26.76 18.43 -15.47
CA ILE A 35 -26.01 17.17 -15.50
C ILE A 35 -24.56 17.37 -15.06
N LEU A 36 -23.94 18.50 -15.40
CA LEU A 36 -22.59 18.85 -14.95
C LEU A 36 -22.58 19.15 -13.45
N ILE A 37 -23.59 19.86 -12.95
CA ILE A 37 -23.76 20.16 -11.52
C ILE A 37 -23.95 18.86 -10.74
N ASP A 38 -24.85 17.99 -11.18
CA ASP A 38 -25.10 16.70 -10.54
C ASP A 38 -23.83 15.85 -10.50
N ARG A 39 -23.02 15.80 -11.57
CA ARG A 39 -21.75 15.08 -11.56
C ARG A 39 -20.72 15.66 -10.61
N ILE A 40 -20.62 16.98 -10.51
CA ILE A 40 -19.67 17.62 -9.61
C ILE A 40 -20.10 17.39 -8.16
N ILE A 41 -21.38 17.59 -7.83
CA ILE A 41 -21.94 17.29 -6.51
C ILE A 41 -21.75 15.82 -6.19
N GLN A 42 -22.10 14.94 -7.11
CA GLN A 42 -21.93 13.51 -6.96
C GLN A 42 -20.46 13.20 -6.71
N HIS A 43 -19.49 13.75 -7.44
CA HIS A 43 -18.06 13.53 -7.17
C HIS A 43 -17.61 14.11 -5.81
N THR A 44 -18.09 15.29 -5.41
CA THR A 44 -17.75 15.91 -4.11
C THR A 44 -18.42 15.22 -2.93
N SER A 45 -19.63 14.68 -3.12
CA SER A 45 -20.39 13.93 -2.13
C SER A 45 -19.99 12.44 -2.10
N GLN A 46 -19.54 11.89 -3.23
CA GLN A 46 -19.02 10.53 -3.38
C GLN A 46 -17.55 10.40 -2.97
N LYS A 47 -16.90 11.45 -2.47
CA LYS A 47 -15.75 11.25 -1.57
C LYS A 47 -16.13 10.50 -0.27
N HIS A 48 -17.41 10.20 -0.05
CA HIS A 48 -17.88 9.25 0.97
C HIS A 48 -18.47 7.94 0.40
N ILE A 49 -18.45 7.73 -0.92
CA ILE A 49 -18.90 6.47 -1.52
C ILE A 49 -17.92 6.12 -2.65
N GLU A 50 -16.72 5.72 -2.23
CA GLU A 50 -16.08 4.60 -2.91
C GLU A 50 -17.10 3.44 -2.95
N LYS A 51 -16.94 2.50 -3.88
CA LYS A 51 -17.70 1.24 -3.93
C LYS A 51 -17.86 0.64 -2.52
N PRO A 52 -18.74 -0.35 -2.28
CA PRO A 52 -18.51 -1.23 -1.14
C PRO A 52 -17.18 -1.97 -1.37
N THR A 53 -16.07 -1.27 -1.15
CA THR A 53 -14.88 -1.81 -0.54
C THR A 53 -15.46 -2.51 0.69
N PRO A 54 -15.25 -3.82 0.86
CA PRO A 54 -15.51 -4.40 2.17
C PRO A 54 -14.88 -3.45 3.18
N GLU A 55 -15.57 -3.20 4.30
CA GLU A 55 -14.97 -2.55 5.46
C GLU A 55 -13.48 -2.92 5.48
N PRO A 56 -12.53 -2.00 5.71
CA PRO A 56 -11.18 -2.44 5.97
C PRO A 56 -11.35 -3.36 7.17
N THR A 57 -11.38 -4.66 6.89
CA THR A 57 -11.20 -5.72 7.84
C THR A 57 -9.78 -5.45 8.21
N VAL A 58 -9.61 -4.55 9.18
CA VAL A 58 -8.36 -4.25 9.84
C VAL A 58 -7.86 -5.63 10.12
N ASP A 59 -6.82 -6.01 9.41
CA ASP A 59 -6.30 -7.35 9.49
C ASP A 59 -5.73 -7.45 10.89
N LEU A 60 -6.56 -7.91 11.83
CA LEU A 60 -6.27 -7.85 13.25
C LEU A 60 -5.03 -8.67 13.56
N GLU A 61 -4.72 -9.68 12.75
CA GLU A 61 -3.49 -10.43 12.85
C GLU A 61 -2.30 -9.61 12.33
N PHE A 62 -2.44 -8.89 11.22
CA PHE A 62 -1.40 -7.96 10.78
C PHE A 62 -1.10 -6.88 11.84
N GLU A 63 -2.13 -6.22 12.36
CA GLU A 63 -1.96 -5.10 13.29
C GLU A 63 -1.48 -5.51 14.68
N ASN A 64 -2.00 -6.61 15.23
CA ASN A 64 -1.72 -6.98 16.61
C ASN A 64 -0.49 -7.90 16.76
N LYS A 65 -0.01 -8.52 15.68
CA LYS A 65 0.98 -9.59 15.75
C LYS A 65 2.13 -9.41 14.76
N ILE A 66 1.82 -9.31 13.46
CA ILE A 66 2.85 -9.26 12.41
C ILE A 66 3.59 -7.92 12.43
N TRP A 67 2.87 -6.80 12.39
CA TRP A 67 3.46 -5.46 12.35
C TRP A 67 4.28 -5.13 13.61
N PRO A 68 3.82 -5.44 14.84
CA PRO A 68 4.64 -5.23 16.04
C PRO A 68 5.92 -6.05 16.03
N ALA A 69 5.89 -7.32 15.60
CA ALA A 69 7.08 -8.15 15.55
C ALA A 69 8.09 -7.67 14.50
N TYR A 70 7.59 -7.35 13.31
CA TYR A 70 8.39 -6.76 12.24
C TYR A 70 9.02 -5.44 12.68
N SER A 71 8.21 -4.51 13.20
CA SER A 71 8.70 -3.18 13.59
C SER A 71 9.69 -3.24 14.76
N ALA A 72 9.50 -4.17 15.71
CA ALA A 72 10.45 -4.41 16.80
C ALA A 72 11.80 -4.92 16.29
N TRP A 73 11.82 -5.83 15.30
CA TRP A 73 13.05 -6.35 14.73
C TRP A 73 13.90 -5.25 14.06
N PHE A 74 13.29 -4.48 13.16
CA PHE A 74 13.98 -3.42 12.43
C PHE A 74 14.37 -2.24 13.34
N SER A 75 13.61 -1.99 14.40
CA SER A 75 14.00 -1.02 15.44
C SER A 75 15.21 -1.48 16.26
N LYS A 76 15.36 -2.78 16.50
CA LYS A 76 16.48 -3.36 17.27
C LYS A 76 17.78 -3.42 16.47
N THR A 77 17.68 -3.81 15.20
CA THR A 77 18.84 -4.07 14.33
C THR A 77 19.32 -2.83 13.58
N ASN A 78 18.56 -1.72 13.62
CA ASN A 78 18.82 -0.49 12.87
C ASN A 78 18.82 -0.68 11.33
N TYR A 79 18.42 -1.84 10.84
CA TYR A 79 18.20 -2.05 9.41
C TYR A 79 17.02 -1.22 8.92
N LYS A 80 17.15 -0.71 7.71
CA LYS A 80 16.09 -0.02 6.98
C LYS A 80 15.92 -0.66 5.62
N ILE A 81 14.69 -0.62 5.15
CA ILE A 81 14.28 -1.29 3.94
C ILE A 81 13.97 -0.25 2.90
N TYR A 82 14.71 -0.30 1.82
CA TYR A 82 14.61 0.65 0.73
C TYR A 82 14.23 -0.08 -0.55
N LYS A 83 13.52 0.64 -1.42
CA LYS A 83 13.28 0.21 -2.80
C LYS A 83 14.00 1.15 -3.74
N GLN A 84 14.60 0.61 -4.80
CA GLN A 84 15.14 1.44 -5.87
C GLN A 84 13.98 1.97 -6.73
N THR A 85 13.82 3.29 -6.79
CA THR A 85 12.76 3.92 -7.59
C THR A 85 13.27 4.48 -8.91
N GLN A 86 14.57 4.78 -8.99
CA GLN A 86 15.27 5.23 -10.20
C GLN A 86 16.73 4.75 -10.12
N PRO A 87 17.49 4.78 -11.24
CA PRO A 87 18.93 4.51 -11.17
C PRO A 87 19.60 5.38 -10.11
N PHE A 88 20.24 4.73 -9.15
CA PHE A 88 20.90 5.40 -8.02
C PHE A 88 19.98 6.25 -7.12
N LYS A 89 18.67 5.94 -7.06
CA LYS A 89 17.74 6.56 -6.12
C LYS A 89 16.94 5.51 -5.37
N TRP A 90 16.99 5.60 -4.05
CA TRP A 90 16.29 4.70 -3.15
C TRP A 90 15.31 5.49 -2.26
N GLU A 91 14.21 4.85 -1.93
CA GLU A 91 13.18 5.40 -1.04
C GLU A 91 12.86 4.37 0.04
N LEU A 92 12.72 4.84 1.29
CA LEU A 92 12.34 3.98 2.41
C LEU A 92 10.95 3.40 2.14
N VAL A 93 10.82 2.08 2.25
CA VAL A 93 9.54 1.40 2.10
C VAL A 93 8.65 1.74 3.29
N SER A 94 7.49 2.33 3.00
CA SER A 94 6.56 2.79 4.04
C SER A 94 5.74 1.64 4.63
N ARG A 95 5.26 1.81 5.88
CA ARG A 95 4.28 0.89 6.50
C ARG A 95 3.09 0.61 5.60
N SER A 96 2.50 1.65 5.01
CA SER A 96 1.31 1.51 4.16
C SER A 96 1.60 0.66 2.93
N GLU A 97 2.78 0.82 2.33
CA GLU A 97 3.21 0.02 1.19
C GLU A 97 3.41 -1.45 1.56
N ILE A 98 4.03 -1.74 2.71
CA ILE A 98 4.17 -3.10 3.23
C ILE A 98 2.79 -3.74 3.44
N GLN A 99 1.89 -3.00 4.09
CA GLN A 99 0.52 -3.46 4.36
C GLN A 99 -0.27 -3.71 3.06
N GLU A 100 -0.19 -2.79 2.10
CA GLU A 100 -0.85 -2.96 0.80
C GLU A 100 -0.29 -4.13 0.01
N THR A 101 1.03 -4.33 0.05
CA THR A 101 1.68 -5.46 -0.62
C THR A 101 1.22 -6.77 0.00
N PHE A 102 1.21 -6.85 1.34
CA PHE A 102 0.71 -8.01 2.06
C PHE A 102 -0.75 -8.33 1.75
N ASN A 103 -1.62 -7.32 1.74
CA ASN A 103 -3.05 -7.49 1.45
C ASN A 103 -3.33 -7.99 0.02
N LYS A 104 -2.44 -7.68 -0.93
CA LYS A 104 -2.56 -8.09 -2.34
C LYS A 104 -1.81 -9.38 -2.64
N TYR A 105 -0.94 -9.83 -1.74
CA TYR A 105 -0.08 -10.98 -1.95
C TYR A 105 -0.87 -12.28 -1.91
N ASP A 106 -0.60 -13.15 -2.88
CA ASP A 106 -1.23 -14.45 -3.03
C ASP A 106 -0.14 -15.51 -3.22
N TYR A 107 0.27 -16.13 -2.10
CA TYR A 107 1.35 -17.13 -2.07
C TYR A 107 1.08 -18.33 -3.01
N SER A 108 -0.19 -18.62 -3.32
CA SER A 108 -0.54 -19.72 -4.24
C SER A 108 -0.09 -19.46 -5.68
N LYS A 109 0.15 -18.18 -6.02
CA LYS A 109 0.63 -17.74 -7.32
C LYS A 109 2.14 -17.44 -7.34
N SER A 110 2.82 -17.57 -6.20
CA SER A 110 4.27 -17.34 -6.11
C SER A 110 5.02 -18.33 -7.02
N PRO A 111 6.05 -17.89 -7.76
CA PRO A 111 6.91 -18.79 -8.53
C PRO A 111 7.62 -19.83 -7.64
N LEU A 112 7.75 -19.57 -6.33
CA LEU A 112 8.27 -20.53 -5.35
C LEU A 112 7.45 -21.82 -5.28
N ARG A 113 6.18 -21.79 -5.71
CA ARG A 113 5.34 -23.00 -5.78
C ARG A 113 5.80 -24.01 -6.83
N ASN A 114 6.70 -23.63 -7.73
CA ASN A 114 7.34 -24.55 -8.66
C ASN A 114 8.50 -25.34 -8.03
N ASP A 115 8.97 -24.96 -6.84
CA ASP A 115 10.04 -25.63 -6.12
C ASP A 115 9.47 -26.47 -4.95
N SER A 116 9.65 -27.79 -5.04
CA SER A 116 9.20 -28.73 -4.01
C SER A 116 9.96 -28.63 -2.68
N LEU A 117 11.14 -28.01 -2.69
CA LEU A 117 11.95 -27.82 -1.49
C LEU A 117 11.52 -26.59 -0.69
N VAL A 118 10.76 -25.67 -1.28
CA VAL A 118 10.27 -24.47 -0.61
C VAL A 118 8.94 -24.78 0.09
N PRO A 119 8.86 -24.75 1.43
CA PRO A 119 7.64 -25.02 2.17
C PRO A 119 6.49 -24.11 1.74
N VAL A 120 5.26 -24.61 1.76
CA VAL A 120 4.05 -23.80 1.51
C VAL A 120 3.68 -23.07 2.80
N PRO A 121 3.48 -21.74 2.78
CA PRO A 121 3.03 -21.00 3.96
C PRO A 121 1.71 -21.53 4.51
N THR A 122 1.67 -21.84 5.80
CA THR A 122 0.47 -22.35 6.49
C THR A 122 -0.16 -21.31 7.43
N THR A 123 0.62 -20.31 7.85
CA THR A 123 0.17 -19.22 8.72
C THR A 123 0.25 -17.87 8.01
N ARG A 124 -0.51 -16.87 8.50
CA ARG A 124 -0.41 -15.48 8.00
C ARG A 124 0.97 -14.89 8.19
N THR A 125 1.66 -15.23 9.28
CA THR A 125 3.05 -14.82 9.50
C THR A 125 3.99 -15.43 8.45
N GLU A 126 3.83 -16.71 8.11
CA GLU A 126 4.63 -17.32 7.03
C GLU A 126 4.33 -16.71 5.66
N GLN A 127 3.07 -16.38 5.38
CA GLN A 127 2.72 -15.65 4.15
C GLN A 127 3.35 -14.26 4.13
N PHE A 128 3.41 -13.57 5.27
CA PHE A 128 4.08 -12.27 5.38
C PHE A 128 5.59 -12.40 5.14
N ILE A 129 6.23 -13.42 5.72
CA ILE A 129 7.66 -13.69 5.52
C ILE A 129 7.95 -13.97 4.04
N GLU A 130 7.17 -14.84 3.38
CA GLU A 130 7.35 -15.15 1.96
C GLU A 130 7.18 -13.90 1.09
N MET A 131 6.08 -13.15 1.30
CA MET A 131 5.83 -11.86 0.64
C MET A 131 6.98 -10.87 0.86
N PHE A 132 7.48 -10.78 2.08
CA PHE A 132 8.53 -9.87 2.44
C PHE A 132 9.77 -10.14 1.60
N PHE A 133 10.29 -11.37 1.57
CA PHE A 133 11.47 -11.70 0.79
C PHE A 133 11.24 -11.63 -0.73
N GLU A 134 10.05 -11.99 -1.21
CA GLU A 134 9.76 -12.00 -2.65
C GLU A 134 9.52 -10.60 -3.23
N CYS A 135 8.83 -9.72 -2.50
CA CYS A 135 8.31 -8.46 -3.04
C CYS A 135 8.99 -7.21 -2.50
N ILE A 136 9.56 -7.26 -1.29
CA ILE A 136 10.04 -6.06 -0.58
C ILE A 136 11.54 -6.17 -0.28
N GLY A 137 11.96 -7.35 0.13
CA GLY A 137 13.25 -7.63 0.70
C GLY A 137 14.19 -8.35 -0.24
N GLY A 138 14.13 -8.05 -1.53
CA GLY A 138 14.95 -8.69 -2.57
C GLY A 138 16.23 -7.93 -2.93
N GLU A 139 16.29 -6.62 -2.69
CA GLU A 139 17.46 -5.78 -3.04
C GLU A 139 17.83 -4.90 -1.84
N TRP A 140 18.83 -5.35 -1.09
CA TRP A 140 19.35 -4.72 0.13
C TRP A 140 20.53 -3.79 -0.11
N ASP A 141 20.83 -3.55 -1.39
CA ASP A 141 21.95 -2.75 -1.84
C ASP A 141 21.59 -1.27 -1.80
N GLU A 142 21.61 -0.69 -0.60
CA GLU A 142 21.87 0.74 -0.48
C GLU A 142 23.16 0.98 0.35
N PRO A 143 24.07 1.87 -0.12
CA PRO A 143 25.29 2.28 0.60
C PRO A 143 25.07 3.03 1.92
N GLN A 144 23.83 3.13 2.44
CA GLN A 144 23.46 3.91 3.63
C GLN A 144 23.18 3.07 4.88
N ASN A 145 23.19 1.73 4.80
CA ASN A 145 23.37 0.91 6.00
C ASN A 145 24.86 0.99 6.34
N ASP A 146 25.26 2.00 7.13
CA ASP A 146 26.66 2.33 7.46
C ASP A 146 27.46 1.16 8.07
N ASP A 147 26.80 0.07 8.50
CA ASP A 147 27.35 -0.88 9.46
C ASP A 147 27.34 -2.37 9.02
N GLY A 148 26.87 -2.72 7.82
CA GLY A 148 26.98 -4.11 7.33
C GLY A 148 25.88 -4.59 6.40
N GLU A 149 26.24 -5.58 5.57
CA GLU A 149 25.32 -6.32 4.70
C GLU A 149 24.33 -7.13 5.56
N TRP A 150 23.06 -7.22 5.11
CA TRP A 150 22.09 -8.09 5.76
C TRP A 150 22.38 -9.56 5.41
N THR A 151 22.98 -10.29 6.33
CA THR A 151 23.53 -11.62 6.06
C THR A 151 22.46 -12.71 6.09
N GLU A 152 22.78 -13.90 5.59
CA GLU A 152 21.93 -15.09 5.74
C GLU A 152 21.64 -15.40 7.23
N SER A 153 22.59 -15.10 8.13
CA SER A 153 22.36 -15.23 9.57
C SER A 153 21.26 -14.29 10.05
N ASP A 154 21.32 -13.01 9.66
CA ASP A 154 20.33 -12.01 10.04
C ASP A 154 18.95 -12.32 9.45
N GLN A 155 18.90 -12.87 8.24
CA GLN A 155 17.67 -13.35 7.61
C GLN A 155 17.06 -14.51 8.42
N ASN A 156 17.87 -15.49 8.81
CA ASN A 156 17.43 -16.62 9.62
C ASN A 156 16.95 -16.18 11.02
N GLU A 157 17.64 -15.24 11.66
CA GLU A 157 17.22 -14.69 12.94
C GLU A 157 15.93 -13.88 12.82
N PHE A 158 15.77 -13.09 11.75
CA PHE A 158 14.52 -12.38 11.46
C PHE A 158 13.36 -13.37 11.29
N ILE A 159 13.54 -14.44 10.51
CA ILE A 159 12.53 -15.48 10.32
C ILE A 159 12.17 -16.12 11.66
N ALA A 160 13.16 -16.47 12.47
CA ALA A 160 12.95 -17.07 13.79
C ALA A 160 12.19 -16.11 14.73
N HIS A 161 12.55 -14.83 14.74
CA HIS A 161 11.87 -13.79 15.52
C HIS A 161 10.41 -13.62 15.10
N MET A 162 10.15 -13.54 13.80
CA MET A 162 8.79 -13.45 13.27
C MET A 162 7.97 -14.70 13.60
N LYS A 163 8.56 -15.90 13.50
CA LYS A 163 7.87 -17.14 13.84
C LYS A 163 7.64 -17.32 15.34
N ALA A 164 8.47 -16.73 16.20
CA ALA A 164 8.28 -16.79 17.65
C ALA A 164 7.03 -16.03 18.13
N VAL A 165 6.52 -15.09 17.33
CA VAL A 165 5.26 -14.39 17.60
C VAL A 165 4.06 -15.00 16.86
N ALA A 166 4.29 -15.98 15.97
CA ALA A 166 3.29 -16.68 15.16
C ALA A 166 2.44 -17.65 16.01
#